data_AF-A0A9E6S533-F1
#
_entry.id   AF-A0A9E6S533-F1
#
_cell.length_a   1.000
_cell.length_b   1.000
_cell.length_c   1.000
_cell.angle_alpha   90.00
_cell.angle_beta   90.00
_cell.angle_gamma   90.00
#
_symmetry.space_group_name_H-M   'P 1'
#
loop_
_entity.id
_entity.type
_entity.pdbx_description
1 polymer ?
#
loop_
_entity_poly.entity_id
_entity_poly.type
_entity_poly.pdbx_seq_one_letter_code
_entity_poly.pdbx_strand_id
1 'polypeptide(L)'
;MYLLFDTLASFVQIYSYVLIVRVLLTWFPQINWYNQPFAALSQVSDPYLNLFRNIIPPLGGIDLSAILAFLALNVVGSVLGQLSRMTLVQGF
;
A
#
# COMPACT_ATOMS: atom_id res chain seq x y z
N MET A 1 -22.85 9.48 -2.34
CA MET A 1 -21.47 9.99 -2.21
C MET A 1 -20.67 9.20 -1.17
N TYR A 2 -21.26 8.93 0.00
CA TYR A 2 -20.68 8.09 1.06
C TYR A 2 -20.07 6.76 0.56
N LEU A 3 -20.84 5.95 -0.17
CA LEU A 3 -20.39 4.64 -0.66
C LEU A 3 -19.12 4.71 -1.52
N LEU A 4 -18.92 5.81 -2.26
CA LEU A 4 -17.72 5.99 -3.09
C LEU A 4 -16.48 6.17 -2.20
N PHE A 5 -16.55 7.08 -1.23
CA PHE A 5 -15.44 7.31 -0.30
C PHE A 5 -15.14 6.09 0.57
N ASP A 6 -16.18 5.38 1.00
CA ASP A 6 -16.04 4.18 1.82
C ASP A 6 -15.40 3.01 1.05
N THR A 7 -15.81 2.82 -0.21
CA THR A 7 -15.20 1.80 -1.08
C THR A 7 -13.74 2.14 -1.39
N LEU A 8 -13.41 3.41 -1.63
CA LEU A 8 -12.04 3.86 -1.85
C LEU A 8 -11.17 3.69 -0.60
N ALA A 9 -11.67 4.07 0.57
CA ALA A 9 -10.97 3.86 1.84
C ALA A 9 -10.69 2.37 2.07
N SER A 10 -11.70 1.52 1.84
CA SER A 10 -11.56 0.06 1.95
C SER A 10 -10.53 -0.50 0.97
N PHE A 11 -10.52 -0.02 -0.28
CA PHE A 11 -9.52 -0.42 -1.27
C PHE A 11 -8.09 -0.07 -0.83
N VAL A 12 -7.89 1.16 -0.35
CA VAL A 12 -6.60 1.63 0.16
C VAL A 12 -6.13 0.77 1.34
N GLN A 13 -7.05 0.39 2.22
CA GLN A 13 -6.75 -0.49 3.35
C GLN A 13 -6.32 -1.89 2.89
N ILE A 14 -7.02 -2.49 1.93
CA ILE A 14 -6.64 -3.79 1.34
C ILE A 14 -5.26 -3.69 0.68
N TYR A 15 -5.02 -2.64 -0.10
CA TYR A 15 -3.73 -2.42 -0.75
C TYR A 15 -2.58 -2.26 0.27
N SER A 16 -2.85 -1.61 1.40
CA SER A 16 -1.90 -1.53 2.52
C SER A 16 -1.52 -2.93 3.03
N TYR A 17 -2.49 -3.84 3.23
CA TYR A 17 -2.18 -5.22 3.62
C TYR A 17 -1.34 -5.97 2.57
N VAL A 18 -1.61 -5.76 1.28
CA VAL A 18 -0.80 -6.34 0.19
C VAL A 18 0.65 -5.89 0.29
N LEU A 19 0.89 -4.61 0.58
CA LEU A 19 2.25 -4.11 0.78
C LEU A 19 2.88 -4.66 2.06
N ILE A 20 2.12 -4.85 3.14
CA ILE A 20 2.64 -5.48 4.37
C ILE A 20 3.18 -6.86 4.02
N VAL A 21 2.39 -7.65 3.30
CA VAL A 21 2.80 -8.97 2.83
C VAL A 21 4.03 -8.87 1.92
N ARG A 22 4.05 -7.96 0.94
CA ARG A 22 5.21 -7.74 0.05
C ARG A 22 6.49 -7.49 0.84
N VAL A 23 6.43 -6.62 1.84
CA VAL A 23 7.60 -6.20 2.63
C VAL A 23 8.06 -7.30 3.57
N LEU A 24 7.13 -7.97 4.25
CA LEU A 24 7.46 -9.15 5.06
C LEU A 24 8.12 -10.24 4.21
N LEU A 25 7.61 -10.49 3.00
CA LEU A 25 8.20 -11.45 2.08
C LEU A 25 9.59 -11.04 1.56
N THR A 26 9.91 -9.74 1.46
CA THR A 26 11.29 -9.31 1.10
C THR A 26 12.35 -9.70 2.13
N TRP A 27 11.95 -9.95 3.39
CA TRP A 27 12.87 -10.42 4.43
C TRP A 27 13.24 -11.90 4.24
N PHE A 28 12.53 -12.62 3.37
CA PHE A 28 12.82 -14.01 3.00
C PHE A 28 13.56 -14.04 1.66
N PRO A 29 14.89 -14.14 1.63
CA PRO A 29 15.68 -14.14 0.38
C PRO A 29 15.44 -15.36 -0.50
N GLN A 30 14.72 -16.37 0.00
CA GLN A 30 14.40 -17.62 -0.69
C GLN A 30 13.19 -17.49 -1.63
N ILE A 31 12.41 -16.40 -1.52
CA ILE A 31 11.21 -16.16 -2.32
C ILE A 31 11.59 -15.83 -3.76
N ASN A 32 11.08 -16.60 -4.72
CA ASN A 32 11.24 -16.32 -6.14
C ASN A 32 10.11 -15.41 -6.63
N TRP A 33 10.44 -14.13 -6.86
CA TRP A 33 9.52 -13.09 -7.34
C TRP A 33 9.06 -13.25 -8.79
N TYR A 34 9.61 -14.20 -9.54
CA TYR A 34 9.22 -14.50 -10.92
C TYR A 34 8.16 -15.62 -10.99
N ASN A 35 7.93 -16.34 -9.89
CA ASN A 35 6.93 -17.41 -9.82
C ASN A 35 5.61 -16.91 -9.23
N GLN A 36 4.48 -17.44 -9.70
CA GLN A 36 3.18 -17.19 -9.08
C GLN A 36 3.10 -17.87 -7.70
N PRO A 37 2.45 -17.26 -6.70
CA PRO A 37 1.68 -16.00 -6.76
C PRO A 37 2.51 -14.72 -6.58
N PHE A 38 3.80 -14.83 -6.30
CA PHE A 38 4.66 -13.68 -5.95
C PHE A 38 4.90 -12.73 -7.13
N ALA A 39 4.88 -13.24 -8.36
CA ALA A 39 4.96 -12.44 -9.57
C ALA A 39 3.76 -11.49 -9.74
N ALA A 40 2.55 -11.90 -9.35
CA ALA A 40 1.40 -11.01 -9.36
C ALA A 40 1.53 -9.92 -8.27
N LEU A 41 2.03 -10.29 -7.09
CA LEU A 41 2.29 -9.33 -6.01
C LEU A 41 3.34 -8.29 -6.42
N SER A 42 4.44 -8.68 -7.06
CA SER A 42 5.45 -7.74 -7.55
C SER A 42 4.88 -6.83 -8.62
N GLN A 43 4.12 -7.34 -9.59
CA GLN A 43 3.49 -6.50 -10.62
C GLN A 43 2.55 -5.42 -10.05
N VAL A 44 1.83 -5.72 -8.97
CA VAL A 44 0.88 -4.79 -8.34
C VAL A 44 1.58 -3.81 -7.38
N SER A 45 2.63 -4.24 -6.69
CA SER A 45 3.33 -3.44 -5.68
C SER A 45 4.49 -2.62 -6.25
N ASP A 46 5.20 -3.13 -7.26
CA ASP A 46 6.41 -2.52 -7.80
C ASP A 46 6.18 -1.14 -8.43
N PRO A 47 5.11 -0.86 -9.20
CA PRO A 47 4.87 0.49 -9.73
C PRO A 47 4.76 1.54 -8.61
N TYR A 48 4.09 1.19 -7.52
CA TYR A 48 3.93 2.07 -6.37
C TYR A 48 5.24 2.22 -5.59
N LEU A 49 5.93 1.10 -5.29
CA LEU A 49 7.21 1.13 -4.59
C LEU A 49 8.30 1.85 -5.40
N ASN A 50 8.32 1.70 -6.72
CA ASN A 50 9.29 2.36 -7.59
C ASN A 50 9.20 3.89 -7.55
N LEU A 51 8.00 4.46 -7.30
CA LEU A 51 7.85 5.90 -7.08
C LEU A 51 8.67 6.36 -5.85
N PHE A 52 8.71 5.55 -4.80
CA PHE A 52 9.44 5.86 -3.57
C PHE A 52 10.91 5.44 -3.63
N ARG A 53 11.25 4.38 -4.37
CA ARG A 53 12.65 3.94 -4.58
C ARG A 53 13.49 4.98 -5.31
N ASN A 54 12.87 5.81 -6.16
CA ASN A 54 13.55 6.94 -6.80
C ASN A 54 13.93 8.05 -5.81
N ILE A 55 13.25 8.13 -4.66
CA ILE A 55 13.53 9.11 -3.60
C ILE A 55 14.54 8.53 -2.60
N ILE A 56 14.34 7.28 -2.18
CA ILE A 56 15.19 6.59 -1.21
C ILE A 56 15.62 5.24 -1.80
N PRO A 57 16.87 5.11 -2.28
CA PRO A 57 17.37 3.83 -2.76
C PRO A 57 17.42 2.81 -1.61
N PRO A 58 17.20 1.52 -1.90
CA PRO A 58 17.25 0.47 -0.89
C PRO A 58 18.66 0.38 -0.27
N LEU A 59 18.75 0.49 1.06
CA LEU A 59 20.01 0.38 1.80
C LEU A 59 20.13 -1.03 2.39
N GLY A 60 21.12 -1.80 1.95
CA GLY A 60 21.48 -3.08 2.58
C GLY A 60 20.44 -4.20 2.45
N GLY A 61 19.65 -4.22 1.37
CA GLY A 61 18.62 -5.25 1.14
C GLY A 61 17.31 -5.06 1.92
N ILE A 62 17.25 -4.05 2.79
CA ILE A 62 16.02 -3.61 3.44
C ILE A 62 15.46 -2.44 2.63
N ASP A 63 14.25 -2.61 2.12
CA ASP A 63 13.60 -1.61 1.28
C ASP A 63 13.02 -0.49 2.16
N LEU A 64 13.85 0.50 2.53
CA LEU A 64 13.41 1.67 3.31
C LEU A 64 12.29 2.46 2.60
N SER A 65 12.22 2.34 1.27
CA SER A 65 11.12 2.88 0.47
C SER A 65 9.76 2.35 0.92
N ALA A 66 9.70 1.13 1.45
CA ALA A 66 8.48 0.53 1.97
C ALA A 66 7.91 1.25 3.20
N ILE A 67 8.78 1.74 4.10
CA ILE A 67 8.35 2.48 5.28
C ILE A 67 7.68 3.78 4.85
N LEU A 68 8.28 4.49 3.89
CA LEU A 68 7.72 5.73 3.37
C LEU A 68 6.41 5.49 2.62
N ALA A 69 6.35 4.40 1.86
CA ALA A 69 5.16 3.95 1.15
C ALA A 69 4.01 3.65 2.13
N PHE A 70 4.27 2.97 3.25
CA PHE A 70 3.27 2.76 4.30
C PHE A 70 2.79 4.04 4.96
N LEU A 71 3.70 4.98 5.20
CA LEU A 71 3.36 6.25 5.82
C LEU A 71 2.44 7.05 4.89
N ALA A 72 2.76 7.11 3.60
CA ALA A 72 1.92 7.74 2.60
C ALA A 72 0.53 7.09 2.52
N LEU A 73 0.46 5.76 2.49
CA LEU A 73 -0.81 5.02 2.47
C LEU A 73 -1.65 5.23 3.73
N ASN A 74 -1.03 5.26 4.91
CA ASN A 74 -1.73 5.53 6.16
C ASN A 74 -2.36 6.92 6.17
N VAL A 75 -1.64 7.93 5.69
CA VAL A 75 -2.17 9.29 5.57
C VAL A 75 -3.36 9.31 4.60
N VAL A 76 -3.22 8.72 3.42
CA VAL A 76 -4.30 8.66 2.42
C VAL A 76 -5.52 7.93 2.96
N GLY A 77 -5.34 6.76 3.58
CA GLY A 77 -6.43 5.99 4.17
C GLY A 77 -7.13 6.74 5.31
N SER A 78 -6.37 7.44 6.16
CA SER A 78 -6.92 8.25 7.24
C SER A 78 -7.77 9.40 6.73
N VAL A 79 -7.30 10.10 5.69
CA VAL A 79 -8.05 11.20 5.06
C VAL A 79 -9.33 10.66 4.41
N LEU A 80 -9.25 9.59 3.63
CA LEU A 80 -10.44 8.98 3.00
C LEU A 80 -11.46 8.49 4.03
N GLY A 81 -10.99 7.87 5.12
CA GLY A 81 -11.85 7.43 6.21
C GLY A 81 -12.53 8.61 6.94
N GLN A 82 -11.81 9.71 7.14
CA GLN A 82 -12.39 10.93 7.70
C GLN A 82 -13.45 11.53 6.76
N LEU A 83 -13.16 11.61 5.47
CA LEU A 83 -14.11 12.11 4.46
C LEU A 83 -15.37 11.22 4.37
N SER A 84 -15.20 9.89 4.38
CA SER A 84 -16.31 8.93 4.45
C SER A 84 -17.19 9.22 5.67
N ARG A 85 -16.59 9.33 6.86
CA ARG A 85 -17.31 9.65 8.11
C ARG A 85 -18.03 10.99 8.07
N MET A 86 -17.40 12.03 7.52
CA MET A 86 -18.03 13.35 7.36
C MET A 86 -19.27 13.26 6.47
N THR A 87 -19.20 12.50 5.37
CA THR A 87 -20.37 12.31 4.49
C THR A 87 -21.48 11.48 5.12
N LEU A 88 -21.13 10.49 5.96
CA LEU A 88 -22.11 9.71 6.73
C LEU A 88 -22.86 10.62 7.73
N VAL A 89 -22.11 11.40 8.50
CA VAL A 89 -22.64 12.27 9.56
C VAL A 89 -23.55 13.37 9.00
N GLN A 90 -23.27 13.85 7.78
CA GLN A 90 -24.09 14.88 7.15
C GLN A 90 -25.39 14.36 6.50
N GLY A 91 -25.66 13.05 6.50
CA GLY A 91 -26.97 12.50 6.18
C GLY A 91 -27.52 12.80 4.78
N PHE A 92 -26.63 12.92 3.77
CA PHE A 92 -27.01 13.01 2.35
C PHE A 92 -26.67 11.74 1.58
#